data_AF-A0A8S3PTQ4-F1
#
_entry.id   AF-A0A8S3PTQ4-F1
#
_cell.length_a   1.000
_cell.length_b   1.000
_cell.length_c   1.000
_cell.angle_alpha   90.00
_cell.angle_beta   90.00
_cell.angle_gamma   90.00
#
_symmetry.space_group_name_H-M   'P 1'
#
loop_
_entity.id
_entity.type
_entity.pdbx_description
1 polymer ?
#
loop_
_entity_poly.entity_id
_entity_poly.type
_entity_poly.pdbx_seq_one_letter_code
_entity_poly.pdbx_strand_id
1 'polypeptide(L)'
;MFWELLKCMIRGKTISYASYIKKKNTKTENDLELKLAKLLENYEIDPSELLNSEIKILENELVQHREKIVTGIMARAKARWVAEGEKCTNYFCNLEKRNYNEKIIPKLIKDNGEEIFNQSEILEEQKSFYEKLYSSTNPILHQEHKNLFFDENNPFIRKLSDEQRLQAEGNLNTNECLKTLKNMKNSTSMSLL
;
A
#
# COMPACT_ATOMS: atom_id res chain seq x y z
N MET A 1 7.93 -27.08 18.70
CA MET A 1 8.61 -28.11 17.87
C MET A 1 7.74 -28.60 16.69
N PHE A 2 6.45 -28.93 16.90
CA PHE A 2 5.53 -29.37 15.83
C PHE A 2 5.41 -28.40 14.63
N TRP A 3 5.31 -27.10 14.88
CA TRP A 3 5.16 -26.08 13.83
C TRP A 3 6.34 -26.03 12.85
N GLU A 4 7.58 -26.18 13.34
CA GLU A 4 8.77 -26.21 12.47
C GLU A 4 8.78 -27.44 11.57
N LEU A 5 8.38 -28.60 12.12
CA LEU A 5 8.27 -29.84 11.34
C LEU A 5 7.21 -29.73 10.24
N LEU A 6 6.05 -29.15 10.56
CA LEU A 6 4.98 -28.91 9.59
C LEU A 6 5.46 -28.00 8.44
N LYS A 7 6.12 -26.88 8.76
CA LYS A 7 6.71 -25.99 7.75
C LYS A 7 7.71 -26.72 6.85
N CYS A 8 8.57 -27.56 7.42
CA CYS A 8 9.53 -28.37 6.65
C CYS A 8 8.83 -29.36 5.71
N MET A 9 7.79 -30.05 6.17
CA MET A 9 7.02 -30.99 5.35
C MET A 9 6.32 -30.28 4.18
N ILE A 10 5.64 -29.15 4.47
CA ILE A 10 4.98 -28.33 3.44
C ILE A 10 6.02 -27.88 2.42
N ARG A 11 7.14 -27.29 2.86
CA ARG A 11 8.22 -26.85 1.97
C ARG A 11 8.73 -27.99 1.08
N GLY A 12 8.98 -29.18 1.65
CA GLY A 12 9.44 -30.34 0.90
C GLY A 12 8.46 -30.77 -0.19
N LYS A 13 7.16 -30.84 0.13
CA LYS A 13 6.12 -31.16 -0.85
C LYS A 13 5.98 -30.09 -1.92
N THR A 14 6.00 -28.81 -1.55
CA THR A 14 5.91 -27.69 -2.50
C THR A 14 7.09 -27.67 -3.47
N ILE A 15 8.34 -27.86 -2.99
CA ILE A 15 9.53 -27.89 -3.85
C ILE A 15 9.50 -29.07 -4.81
N SER A 16 9.13 -30.26 -4.33
CA SER A 16 9.01 -31.46 -5.16
C SER A 16 7.96 -31.28 -6.26
N TYR A 17 6.77 -30.78 -5.91
CA TYR A 17 5.72 -30.50 -6.86
C TYR A 17 6.12 -29.43 -7.90
N ALA A 18 6.72 -28.32 -7.47
CA ALA A 18 7.20 -27.28 -8.37
C ALA A 18 8.25 -27.80 -9.36
N SER A 19 9.16 -28.66 -8.90
CA SER A 19 10.17 -29.31 -9.74
C SER A 19 9.54 -30.26 -10.76
N TYR A 20 8.54 -31.04 -10.34
CA TYR A 20 7.77 -31.90 -11.23
C TYR A 20 7.05 -31.10 -12.32
N ILE A 21 6.34 -30.03 -11.95
CA ILE A 21 5.64 -29.16 -12.91
C ILE A 21 6.63 -28.54 -13.90
N LYS A 22 7.79 -28.05 -13.43
CA LYS A 22 8.84 -27.53 -14.32
C LYS A 22 9.26 -28.59 -15.35
N LYS A 23 9.57 -29.80 -14.90
CA LYS A 23 9.99 -30.90 -15.79
C LYS A 23 8.89 -31.28 -16.78
N LYS A 24 7.64 -31.33 -16.33
CA LYS A 24 6.48 -31.62 -17.18
C LYS A 24 6.32 -30.57 -18.28
N ASN A 25 6.37 -29.29 -17.92
CA ASN A 25 6.23 -28.19 -18.87
C ASN A 25 7.36 -28.19 -19.91
N THR A 26 8.61 -28.38 -19.48
CA THR A 26 9.75 -28.50 -20.43
C THR A 26 9.58 -29.68 -21.37
N LYS A 27 9.10 -30.82 -20.88
CA LYS A 27 8.82 -31.97 -21.74
C LYS A 27 7.73 -31.64 -22.77
N THR A 28 6.62 -31.05 -22.34
CA THR A 28 5.53 -30.64 -23.23
C THR A 28 5.99 -29.65 -24.30
N GLU A 29 6.80 -28.67 -23.92
CA GLU A 29 7.39 -27.71 -24.87
C GLU A 29 8.27 -28.42 -25.91
N ASN A 30 9.19 -29.29 -25.47
CA ASN A 30 10.02 -30.08 -26.39
C ASN A 30 9.18 -30.98 -27.31
N ASP A 31 8.13 -31.62 -26.79
CA ASP A 31 7.24 -32.48 -27.58
C ASP A 31 6.50 -31.66 -28.66
N LEU A 32 6.09 -30.42 -28.36
CA LEU A 32 5.47 -29.51 -29.33
C LEU A 32 6.48 -29.04 -30.38
N GLU A 33 7.70 -28.66 -29.99
CA GLU A 33 8.77 -28.25 -30.91
C GLU A 33 9.16 -29.38 -31.87
N LEU A 34 9.27 -30.62 -31.36
CA LEU A 34 9.56 -31.79 -32.19
C LEU A 34 8.44 -32.09 -33.19
N LYS A 35 7.18 -31.92 -32.79
CA LYS A 35 6.04 -32.07 -33.70
C LYS A 35 6.07 -30.99 -34.78
N LEU A 36 6.35 -29.75 -34.40
CA LEU A 36 6.41 -28.62 -35.32
C LEU A 36 7.52 -28.80 -36.35
N ALA A 37 8.71 -29.23 -35.91
CA ALA A 37 9.83 -29.52 -36.80
C ALA A 37 9.47 -30.58 -37.86
N LYS A 38 8.79 -31.66 -37.45
CA LYS A 38 8.33 -32.70 -38.38
C LYS A 38 7.29 -32.21 -39.38
N LEU A 39 6.34 -31.38 -38.94
CA LEU A 39 5.35 -30.82 -39.84
C LEU A 39 5.98 -29.85 -40.84
N LEU A 40 6.97 -29.06 -40.42
CA LEU A 40 7.73 -28.18 -41.30
C LEU A 40 8.53 -28.96 -42.34
N GLU A 41 9.21 -30.04 -41.95
CA GLU A 41 9.91 -30.94 -42.87
C GLU A 41 8.95 -31.56 -43.90
N ASN A 42 7.79 -32.03 -43.45
CA ASN A 42 6.75 -32.54 -44.35
C ASN A 42 6.21 -31.45 -45.28
N TYR A 43 6.16 -30.20 -44.83
CA TYR A 43 5.66 -29.07 -45.62
C TYR A 43 6.63 -28.64 -46.72
N GLU A 44 7.93 -28.80 -46.50
CA GLU A 44 8.94 -28.61 -47.55
C GLU A 44 8.82 -29.66 -48.66
N ILE A 45 8.37 -30.87 -48.32
CA ILE A 45 8.18 -31.98 -49.27
C ILE A 45 6.84 -31.87 -50.02
N ASP A 46 5.76 -31.54 -49.31
CA ASP A 46 4.41 -31.39 -49.87
C ASP A 46 3.69 -30.16 -49.27
N PRO A 47 3.78 -28.99 -49.93
CA PRO A 47 3.13 -27.77 -49.49
C PRO A 47 1.60 -27.85 -49.64
N SER A 48 0.93 -28.37 -48.61
CA SER A 48 -0.53 -28.48 -48.53
C SER A 48 -1.14 -27.40 -47.63
N GLU A 49 -2.31 -26.87 -48.01
CA GLU A 49 -3.08 -25.91 -47.20
C GLU A 49 -3.51 -26.52 -45.86
N LEU A 50 -3.81 -27.82 -45.84
CA LEU A 50 -4.16 -28.56 -44.63
C LEU A 50 -2.97 -28.61 -43.66
N LEU A 51 -1.78 -28.90 -44.18
CA LEU A 51 -0.54 -28.95 -43.38
C LEU A 51 -0.15 -27.55 -42.84
N ASN A 52 -0.32 -26.50 -43.65
CA ASN A 52 -0.13 -25.12 -43.20
C ASN A 52 -1.09 -24.75 -42.05
N SER A 53 -2.34 -25.20 -42.12
CA SER A 53 -3.32 -24.98 -41.05
C SER A 53 -2.90 -25.68 -39.74
N GLU A 54 -2.39 -26.91 -39.81
CA GLU A 54 -1.89 -27.66 -38.65
C GLU A 54 -0.65 -27.01 -38.02
N ILE A 55 0.28 -26.53 -38.85
CA ILE A 55 1.46 -25.76 -38.40
C ILE A 55 1.02 -24.54 -37.59
N LYS A 56 0.10 -23.73 -38.12
CA LYS A 56 -0.40 -22.53 -37.43
C LYS A 56 -1.08 -22.85 -36.10
N ILE A 57 -1.84 -23.94 -36.05
CA ILE A 57 -2.48 -24.39 -34.80
C ILE A 57 -1.42 -24.74 -33.75
N LEU A 58 -0.39 -25.48 -34.16
CA LEU A 58 0.68 -25.92 -33.27
C LEU A 58 1.58 -24.76 -32.81
N GLU A 59 1.87 -23.80 -33.69
CA GLU A 59 2.55 -22.55 -33.34
C GLU A 59 1.77 -21.77 -32.28
N ASN A 60 0.46 -21.64 -32.46
CA ASN A 60 -0.40 -20.95 -31.49
C ASN A 60 -0.43 -21.69 -30.14
N GLU A 61 -0.51 -23.03 -30.14
CA GLU A 61 -0.44 -23.83 -28.91
C GLU A 61 0.88 -23.61 -28.17
N LEU A 62 1.99 -23.55 -28.91
CA LEU A 62 3.33 -23.30 -28.37
C LEU A 62 3.46 -21.88 -27.81
N VAL A 63 2.91 -20.87 -28.49
CA VAL A 63 2.83 -19.49 -27.98
C VAL A 63 2.05 -19.45 -26.67
N GLN A 64 0.85 -20.02 -26.61
CA GLN A 64 0.03 -20.06 -25.40
C GLN A 64 0.71 -20.80 -24.24
N HIS A 65 1.47 -21.85 -24.54
CA HIS A 65 2.27 -22.55 -23.54
C HIS A 65 3.36 -21.65 -22.95
N ARG A 66 4.10 -20.93 -23.81
CA ARG A 66 5.17 -20.00 -23.39
C ARG A 66 4.64 -18.78 -22.65
N GLU A 67 3.49 -18.24 -23.02
CA GLU A 67 2.86 -17.10 -22.35
C GLU A 67 2.66 -17.36 -20.84
N LYS A 68 2.24 -18.57 -20.46
CA LYS A 68 2.08 -18.95 -19.05
C LYS A 68 3.41 -18.89 -18.29
N ILE A 69 4.50 -19.32 -18.91
CA ILE A 69 5.84 -19.30 -18.35
C ILE A 69 6.32 -17.85 -18.20
N VAL A 70 6.19 -17.06 -19.27
CA VAL A 70 6.57 -15.64 -19.32
C VAL A 70 5.81 -14.84 -18.27
N THR A 71 4.51 -15.06 -18.12
CA THR A 71 3.69 -14.42 -17.07
C THR A 71 4.26 -14.69 -15.67
N GLY A 72 4.66 -15.93 -15.39
CA GLY A 72 5.31 -16.28 -14.14
C GLY A 72 6.67 -15.60 -13.94
N ILE A 73 7.46 -15.45 -15.01
CA ILE A 73 8.73 -14.72 -14.98
C ILE A 73 8.48 -13.23 -14.69
N MET A 74 7.55 -12.60 -15.40
CA MET A 74 7.17 -11.20 -15.20
C MET A 74 6.74 -10.93 -13.75
N ALA A 75 5.94 -11.83 -13.16
CA ALA A 75 5.51 -11.72 -11.77
C ALA A 75 6.70 -11.76 -10.79
N ARG A 76 7.63 -12.71 -10.97
CA ARG A 76 8.83 -12.83 -10.10
C ARG A 76 9.82 -11.68 -10.28
N ALA A 77 9.99 -11.22 -11.52
CA ALA A 77 10.82 -10.06 -11.84
C ALA A 77 10.18 -8.74 -11.41
N LYS A 78 8.93 -8.75 -10.92
CA LYS A 78 8.10 -7.55 -10.68
C LYS A 78 8.12 -6.61 -11.89
N ALA A 79 8.19 -7.17 -13.10
CA ALA A 79 8.44 -6.42 -14.33
C ALA A 79 7.40 -5.31 -14.54
N ARG A 80 6.14 -5.59 -14.19
CA ARG A 80 5.06 -4.61 -14.21
C ARG A 80 5.31 -3.45 -13.24
N TRP A 81 5.78 -3.73 -12.02
CA TRP A 81 6.12 -2.68 -11.06
C TRP A 81 7.32 -1.85 -11.53
N VAL A 82 8.32 -2.48 -12.14
CA VAL A 82 9.46 -1.76 -12.71
C VAL A 82 9.04 -0.89 -13.90
N ALA A 83 8.12 -1.36 -14.75
CA ALA A 83 7.69 -0.63 -15.94
C ALA A 83 6.59 0.42 -15.68
N GLU A 84 5.70 0.17 -14.72
CA GLU A 84 4.53 1.02 -14.42
C GLU A 84 4.62 1.72 -13.07
N GLY A 85 5.52 1.32 -12.18
CA GLY A 85 5.59 1.83 -10.81
C GLY A 85 6.02 3.30 -10.70
N GLU A 86 6.75 3.80 -11.69
CA GLU A 86 7.11 5.24 -11.80
C GLU A 86 6.10 6.04 -12.63
N LYS A 87 5.10 5.38 -13.23
CA LYS A 87 4.06 6.05 -14.01
C LYS A 87 2.88 6.39 -13.11
N CYS A 88 2.40 7.63 -13.22
CA CYS A 88 1.12 8.00 -12.63
C CYS A 88 0.01 7.28 -13.42
N THR A 89 -0.34 6.07 -12.96
CA THR A 89 -1.40 5.26 -13.56
C THR A 89 -2.78 5.77 -13.17
N ASN A 90 -3.81 5.33 -13.90
CA ASN A 90 -5.21 5.59 -13.55
C ASN A 90 -5.53 5.24 -12.08
N TYR A 91 -4.83 4.26 -11.50
CA TYR A 91 -4.97 3.92 -10.10
C TYR A 91 -4.60 5.10 -9.18
N PHE A 92 -3.46 5.75 -9.40
CA PHE A 92 -3.02 6.89 -8.57
C PHE A 92 -3.94 8.11 -8.77
N CYS A 93 -4.37 8.39 -10.00
CA CYS A 93 -5.34 9.45 -10.25
C CYS A 93 -6.69 9.19 -9.57
N ASN A 94 -7.17 7.94 -9.58
CA ASN A 94 -8.42 7.58 -8.91
C ASN A 94 -8.28 7.56 -7.39
N LEU A 95 -7.11 7.18 -6.88
CA LEU A 95 -6.79 7.24 -5.46
C LEU A 95 -6.79 8.69 -4.97
N GLU A 96 -6.17 9.61 -5.71
CA GLU A 96 -6.17 11.04 -5.40
C GLU A 96 -7.59 11.61 -5.40
N LYS A 97 -8.41 11.32 -6.42
CA LYS A 97 -9.83 11.69 -6.46
C LYS A 97 -10.62 11.17 -5.27
N ARG A 98 -10.40 9.91 -4.87
CA ARG A 98 -11.07 9.32 -3.69
C ARG A 98 -10.65 10.04 -2.42
N ASN A 99 -9.35 10.26 -2.25
CA ASN A 99 -8.80 10.96 -1.09
C ASN A 99 -9.29 12.41 -1.01
N TYR A 100 -9.44 13.09 -2.14
CA TYR A 100 -10.03 14.43 -2.21
C TYR A 100 -11.46 14.41 -1.67
N ASN A 101 -12.30 13.49 -2.16
CA ASN A 101 -13.69 13.36 -1.72
C ASN A 101 -13.81 12.97 -0.23
N GLU A 102 -12.95 12.08 0.26
CA GLU A 102 -12.95 11.66 1.68
C GLU A 102 -12.57 12.79 2.64
N LYS A 103 -11.75 13.75 2.20
CA LYS A 103 -11.29 14.87 3.04
C LYS A 103 -12.25 16.05 3.07
N ILE A 104 -13.26 16.05 2.21
CA ILE A 104 -14.21 17.16 2.08
C ILE A 104 -15.47 16.86 2.90
N ILE A 105 -15.94 17.86 3.63
CA ILE A 105 -17.24 17.83 4.28
C ILE A 105 -18.25 18.36 3.26
N PRO A 106 -19.11 17.50 2.68
CA PRO A 106 -19.98 17.90 1.57
C PRO A 106 -21.20 18.70 2.02
N LYS A 107 -21.54 18.64 3.30
CA LYS A 107 -22.71 19.29 3.90
C LYS A 107 -22.48 19.53 5.37
N LEU A 108 -22.89 20.68 5.86
CA LEU A 108 -22.95 21.02 7.28
C LEU A 108 -24.34 21.56 7.62
N ILE A 109 -24.83 21.25 8.83
CA ILE A 109 -26.09 21.80 9.35
C ILE A 109 -25.72 22.75 10.49
N LYS A 110 -26.16 24.00 10.38
CA LYS A 110 -25.92 25.03 11.39
C LYS A 110 -26.84 24.86 12.60
N ASP A 111 -26.53 25.55 13.70
CA ASP A 111 -27.34 25.56 14.93
C ASP A 111 -28.81 25.99 14.70
N ASN A 112 -29.06 26.82 13.69
CA ASN A 112 -30.40 27.28 13.30
C ASN A 112 -31.17 26.28 12.41
N GLY A 113 -30.57 25.12 12.10
CA GLY A 113 -31.14 24.10 11.21
C GLY A 113 -30.94 24.35 9.71
N GLU A 114 -30.23 25.42 9.31
CA GLU A 114 -29.89 25.70 7.92
C GLU A 114 -28.83 24.72 7.39
N GLU A 115 -29.04 24.21 6.19
CA GLU A 115 -28.09 23.32 5.52
C GLU A 115 -27.21 24.08 4.54
N ILE A 116 -25.89 23.95 4.70
CA ILE A 116 -24.91 24.54 3.79
C ILE A 116 -24.13 23.47 3.05
N PHE A 117 -23.89 23.72 1.77
CA PHE A 117 -23.19 22.81 0.83
C PHE A 117 -21.97 23.48 0.18
N ASN A 118 -21.87 24.80 0.26
CA ASN A 118 -20.76 25.56 -0.29
C ASN A 118 -19.52 25.40 0.60
N GLN A 119 -18.39 24.99 0.02
CA GLN A 119 -17.17 24.73 0.78
C GLN A 119 -16.64 25.96 1.53
N SER A 120 -16.78 27.16 0.95
CA SER A 120 -16.34 28.40 1.60
C SER A 120 -17.21 28.74 2.82
N GLU A 121 -18.52 28.52 2.72
CA GLU A 121 -19.44 28.71 3.85
C GLU A 121 -19.20 27.68 4.95
N ILE A 122 -18.93 26.42 4.58
CA ILE A 122 -18.58 25.35 5.52
C ILE A 122 -17.30 25.70 6.28
N LEU A 123 -16.29 26.24 5.60
CA LEU A 123 -15.04 26.66 6.25
C LEU A 123 -15.25 27.85 7.20
N GLU A 124 -16.03 28.85 6.81
CA GLU A 124 -16.29 30.00 7.69
C GLU A 124 -17.12 29.59 8.92
N GLU A 125 -18.12 28.71 8.75
CA GLU A 125 -18.89 28.18 9.87
C GLU A 125 -18.01 27.36 10.83
N GLN A 126 -17.14 26.49 10.31
CA GLN A 126 -16.17 25.75 11.13
C GLN A 126 -15.27 26.68 11.93
N LYS A 127 -14.74 27.71 11.27
CA LYS A 127 -13.90 28.71 11.92
C LYS A 127 -14.65 29.42 13.03
N SER A 128 -15.84 29.96 12.73
CA SER A 128 -16.70 30.66 13.69
C SER A 128 -17.05 29.77 14.89
N PHE A 129 -17.42 28.51 14.64
CA PHE A 129 -17.73 27.54 15.67
C PHE A 129 -16.54 27.31 16.62
N TYR A 130 -15.36 27.00 16.09
CA TYR A 130 -14.17 26.75 16.92
C TYR A 130 -13.65 28.03 17.59
N GLU A 131 -13.74 29.18 16.93
CA GLU A 131 -13.42 30.48 17.51
C GLU A 131 -14.31 30.75 18.73
N LYS A 132 -15.63 30.54 18.62
CA LYS A 132 -16.57 30.64 19.75
C LYS A 132 -16.29 29.61 20.84
N LEU A 133 -16.02 28.36 20.47
CA LEU A 133 -15.72 27.27 21.40
C LEU A 133 -14.48 27.59 22.26
N TYR A 134 -13.43 28.11 21.64
CA TYR A 134 -12.17 28.39 22.32
C TYR A 134 -12.06 29.83 22.88
N SER A 135 -12.93 30.76 22.48
CA SER A 135 -13.02 32.10 23.09
C SER A 135 -13.83 32.11 24.40
N SER A 136 -14.58 31.03 24.67
CA SER A 136 -15.34 30.85 25.91
C SER A 136 -14.39 30.87 27.13
N THR A 137 -14.40 31.98 27.88
CA THR A 137 -13.56 32.18 29.07
C THR A 137 -13.99 31.34 30.28
N ASN A 138 -15.16 30.71 30.25
CA ASN A 138 -15.69 29.89 31.35
C ASN A 138 -16.31 28.58 30.81
N PRO A 139 -15.50 27.56 30.52
CA PRO A 139 -16.05 26.24 30.25
C PRO A 139 -16.79 25.75 31.52
N ILE A 140 -18.02 25.25 31.34
CA ILE A 140 -18.72 24.52 32.40
C ILE A 140 -17.96 23.21 32.59
N LEU A 141 -16.92 23.24 33.44
CA LEU A 141 -16.24 22.04 33.87
C LEU A 141 -17.20 21.31 34.82
N HIS A 142 -17.70 20.16 34.37
CA HIS A 142 -18.34 19.21 35.27
C HIS A 142 -17.37 18.94 36.43
N GLN A 143 -17.84 19.07 37.67
CA GLN A 143 -17.01 19.04 38.87
C GLN A 143 -16.13 17.78 38.94
N GLU A 144 -16.64 16.67 38.40
CA GLU A 144 -15.94 15.40 38.18
C GLU A 144 -14.68 15.51 37.32
N HIS A 145 -14.71 16.27 36.21
CA HIS A 145 -13.54 16.48 35.35
C HIS A 145 -12.52 17.43 35.98
N LYS A 146 -13.01 18.40 36.78
CA LYS A 146 -12.13 19.29 37.55
C LYS A 146 -11.29 18.49 38.54
N ASN A 147 -11.91 17.56 39.27
CA ASN A 147 -11.22 16.71 40.23
C ASN A 147 -10.28 15.68 39.56
N LEU A 148 -10.63 15.20 38.36
CA LEU A 148 -9.81 14.22 37.66
C LEU A 148 -8.59 14.81 36.95
N PHE A 149 -8.69 16.01 36.37
CA PHE A 149 -7.62 16.58 35.54
C PHE A 149 -6.93 17.82 36.14
N PHE A 150 -7.59 18.53 37.06
CA PHE A 150 -7.14 19.84 37.55
C PHE A 150 -7.02 19.91 39.08
N ASP A 151 -7.19 18.79 39.79
CA ASP A 151 -6.89 18.71 41.22
C ASP A 151 -5.37 18.67 41.41
N GLU A 152 -4.85 19.65 42.16
CA GLU A 152 -3.42 19.76 42.45
C GLU A 152 -2.88 18.58 43.28
N ASN A 153 -3.76 17.85 43.96
CA ASN A 153 -3.41 16.69 44.78
C ASN A 153 -3.63 15.35 44.06
N ASN A 154 -3.92 15.35 42.76
CA ASN A 154 -4.18 14.11 42.04
C ASN A 154 -2.89 13.26 41.90
N PRO A 155 -2.81 12.06 42.51
CA PRO A 155 -1.59 11.24 42.51
C PRO A 155 -1.24 10.65 41.14
N PHE A 156 -2.17 10.71 40.16
CA PHE A 156 -1.96 10.23 38.81
C PHE A 156 -1.44 11.32 37.85
N ILE A 157 -1.41 12.59 38.28
CA ILE A 157 -0.90 13.71 37.48
C ILE A 157 0.44 14.17 38.06
N ARG A 158 1.53 13.88 37.35
CA ARG A 158 2.86 14.39 37.72
C ARG A 158 2.97 15.86 37.32
N LYS A 159 2.85 16.77 38.28
CA LYS A 159 3.14 18.20 38.09
C LYS A 159 4.66 18.38 37.93
N LEU A 160 5.07 19.23 36.99
CA LEU A 160 6.47 19.63 36.87
C LEU A 160 6.92 20.38 38.13
N SER A 161 8.16 20.19 38.55
CA SER A 161 8.75 21.08 39.56
C SER A 161 8.89 22.50 38.98
N ASP A 162 9.00 23.50 39.85
CA ASP A 162 9.18 24.89 39.39
C ASP A 162 10.41 25.05 38.49
N GLU A 163 11.49 24.32 38.78
CA GLU A 163 12.70 24.28 37.94
C GLU A 163 12.43 23.68 36.55
N GLN A 164 11.68 22.59 36.48
CA GLN A 164 11.31 21.96 35.20
C GLN A 164 10.36 22.85 34.39
N ARG A 165 9.45 23.56 35.05
CA ARG A 165 8.56 24.52 34.41
C ARG A 165 9.37 25.67 33.80
N LEU A 166 10.30 26.24 34.56
CA LEU A 166 11.21 27.29 34.08
C LEU A 166 12.09 26.84 32.91
N GLN A 167 12.51 25.58 32.87
CA GLN A 167 13.23 25.03 31.71
C GLN A 167 12.34 24.83 30.48
N ALA A 168 11.04 24.56 30.68
CA ALA A 168 10.08 24.39 29.59
C ALA A 168 9.53 25.74 29.07
N GLU A 169 9.67 26.81 29.84
CA GLU A 169 9.27 28.16 29.45
C GLU A 169 10.47 28.90 28.80
N GLY A 170 10.43 29.07 27.47
CA GLY A 170 11.47 29.78 26.74
C GLY A 170 11.48 29.49 25.23
N ASN A 171 12.35 30.16 24.50
CA ASN A 171 12.56 29.88 23.07
C ASN A 171 13.41 28.61 22.90
N LEU A 172 13.05 27.78 21.92
CA LEU A 172 13.80 26.57 21.57
C LEU A 172 15.26 26.91 21.24
N ASN A 173 16.20 26.24 21.92
CA ASN A 173 17.62 26.41 21.64
C ASN A 173 18.10 25.40 20.58
N THR A 174 19.09 25.81 19.76
CA THR A 174 19.70 24.96 18.73
C THR A 174 20.29 23.66 19.29
N ASN A 175 20.85 23.72 20.51
CA ASN A 175 21.38 22.54 21.20
C ASN A 175 20.29 21.53 21.59
N GLU A 176 19.10 22.00 21.98
CA GLU A 176 17.96 21.13 22.31
C GLU A 176 17.41 20.45 21.06
N CYS A 177 17.28 21.20 19.96
CA CYS A 177 16.89 20.67 18.65
C CYS A 177 17.89 19.60 18.18
N LEU A 178 19.19 19.86 18.27
CA LEU A 178 20.25 18.90 17.90
C LEU A 178 20.21 17.63 18.77
N LYS A 179 20.02 17.77 20.08
CA LYS A 179 19.92 16.63 21.00
C LYS A 179 18.68 15.78 20.69
N THR A 180 17.57 16.43 20.38
CA THR A 180 16.33 15.75 19.97
C THR A 180 16.54 15.01 18.66
N LEU A 181 17.07 15.66 17.63
CA LEU A 181 17.37 15.06 16.33
C LEU A 181 18.27 13.82 16.44
N LYS A 182 19.31 13.86 17.28
CA LYS A 182 20.20 12.72 17.51
C LYS A 182 19.51 11.54 18.19
N ASN A 183 18.48 11.81 19.00
CA ASN A 183 17.73 10.79 19.75
C ASN A 183 16.46 10.32 19.01
N MET A 184 16.11 10.94 17.88
CA MET A 184 15.03 10.44 17.03
C MET A 184 15.45 9.09 16.44
N LYS A 185 14.54 8.10 16.51
CA LYS A 185 14.76 6.83 15.83
C LYS A 185 14.87 7.11 14.33
N ASN A 186 15.86 6.53 13.67
CA ASN A 186 15.95 6.49 12.22
C ASN A 186 14.84 5.59 11.66
N SER A 187 13.59 6.02 11.74
CA SER A 187 12.50 5.40 10.98
C SER A 187 12.68 5.83 9.53
N THR A 188 13.43 5.02 8.78
CA THR A 188 13.35 4.89 7.32
C THR A 188 13.39 6.22 6.54
N SER A 189 14.58 6.76 6.36
CA SER A 189 14.93 7.18 5.00
C SER A 189 14.98 5.90 4.17
N MET A 190 13.88 5.63 3.46
CA MET A 190 13.88 4.61 2.42
C MET A 190 15.03 4.94 1.48
N SER A 191 15.96 4.00 1.37
CA SER A 191 16.90 3.91 0.27
C SER A 191 16.10 3.99 -1.03
N LEU A 192 16.02 5.17 -1.62
CA LEU A 192 15.63 5.39 -3.01
C LEU A 192 16.90 5.36 -3.84
N LEU A 193 17.39 4.14 -4.08
CA LEU A 193 18.24 3.67 -5.17
C LEU A 193 17.94 2.18 -5.35
#